data_AF-A0A7L2KJ10-F1
#
_entry.id   AF-A0A7L2KJ10-F1
#
_cell.length_a   1.000
_cell.length_b   1.000
_cell.length_c   1.000
_cell.angle_alpha   90.00
_cell.angle_beta   90.00
_cell.angle_gamma   90.00
#
_symmetry.space_group_name_H-M   'P 1'
#
loop_
_entity.id
_entity.type
_entity.pdbx_description
1 polymer ?
#
loop_
_entity_poly.entity_id
_entity_poly.type
_entity_poly.pdbx_seq_one_letter_code
_entity_poly.pdbx_strand_id
1 'polypeptide(L)' 'VRGLCGTFNGDQSDDFTTPEGDVELGVSAFANAFRAAGACPPLAPAIPDPCDAFPGSRERARAACAVLMGPVFQ' A
#
# COMPACT_ATOMS: atom_id res chain seq x y z
N VAL A 1 13.36 4.36 -14.09
CA VAL A 1 13.12 5.14 -12.84
C VAL A 1 12.94 4.12 -11.72
N ARG A 2 13.20 4.43 -10.45
CA ARG A 2 12.91 3.51 -9.32
C ARG A 2 12.48 4.34 -8.13
N GLY A 3 11.40 3.94 -7.46
CA GLY A 3 10.77 4.68 -6.39
C GLY A 3 9.56 3.92 -5.87
N LEU A 4 8.84 4.52 -4.92
CA LEU A 4 7.58 3.95 -4.41
C LEU A 4 6.50 3.76 -5.49
N CYS A 5 6.65 4.41 -6.65
CA CYS A 5 5.75 4.26 -7.80
C CYS A 5 6.25 3.25 -8.85
N GLY A 6 7.24 2.42 -8.52
CA GLY A 6 7.69 1.33 -9.39
C GLY A 6 8.78 1.70 -10.40
N THR A 7 8.90 0.87 -11.43
CA THR A 7 10.03 0.91 -12.39
C THR A 7 9.68 1.63 -13.70
N PHE A 8 8.38 1.75 -14.01
CA PHE A 8 7.83 2.34 -15.23
C PHE A 8 8.27 1.63 -16.53
N ASN A 9 8.42 0.30 -16.50
CA ASN A 9 8.75 -0.49 -17.69
C ASN A 9 7.55 -1.26 -18.28
N GLY A 10 6.38 -1.18 -17.64
CA GLY A 10 5.15 -1.86 -18.07
C GLY A 10 4.97 -3.27 -17.48
N ASP A 11 5.90 -3.73 -16.64
CA ASP A 11 5.80 -5.00 -15.91
C ASP A 11 5.53 -4.73 -14.42
N GLN A 12 4.28 -4.90 -13.99
CA GLN A 12 3.91 -4.69 -12.59
C GLN A 12 4.55 -5.70 -11.63
N SER A 13 5.06 -6.83 -12.13
CA SER A 13 5.66 -7.86 -11.27
C SER A 13 7.00 -7.43 -10.67
N ASP A 14 7.64 -6.39 -11.22
CA ASP A 14 8.90 -5.84 -10.73
C ASP A 14 8.78 -4.47 -10.07
N ASP A 15 7.57 -3.93 -9.90
CA ASP A 15 7.37 -2.59 -9.31
C ASP A 15 7.90 -2.49 -7.86
N PHE A 16 8.07 -3.63 -7.18
CA PHE A 16 8.73 -3.71 -5.88
C PHE A 16 10.26 -3.81 -5.94
N THR A 17 10.88 -3.35 -7.03
CA THR A 17 12.34 -3.22 -7.16
C THR A 17 12.88 -2.15 -6.20
N THR A 18 13.80 -2.55 -5.33
CA THR A 18 14.48 -1.68 -4.34
C THR A 18 15.52 -0.75 -5.00
N PRO A 19 16.07 0.23 -4.28
CA PRO A 19 17.25 0.97 -4.73
C PRO A 19 18.45 0.06 -5.04
N GLU A 20 18.62 -1.02 -4.30
CA GLU A 20 19.68 -2.02 -4.44
C GLU A 20 19.48 -2.95 -5.65
N GLY A 21 18.26 -3.02 -6.18
CA GLY A 21 17.92 -3.71 -7.44
C GLY A 21 17.38 -5.12 -7.28
N ASP A 22 17.20 -5.60 -6.06
CA ASP A 22 16.40 -6.78 -5.75
C ASP A 22 14.90 -6.45 -5.74
N VAL A 23 14.06 -7.49 -5.83
CA VAL A 23 12.59 -7.36 -5.84
C VAL A 23 12.03 -7.92 -4.54
N GLU A 24 11.36 -7.05 -3.79
CA GLU A 24 10.71 -7.42 -2.54
C GLU A 24 9.33 -8.04 -2.77
N LEU A 25 8.91 -8.92 -1.86
CA LEU A 25 7.60 -9.60 -1.95
C LEU A 25 6.50 -8.90 -1.15
N GLY A 26 6.88 -8.06 -0.19
CA GLY A 26 5.96 -7.44 0.76
C GLY A 26 6.00 -5.92 0.69
N VAL A 27 4.82 -5.30 0.76
CA VAL A 27 4.64 -3.84 0.73
C VAL A 27 5.51 -3.14 1.79
N SER A 28 5.52 -3.64 3.03
CA SER A 28 6.31 -3.04 4.11
C SER A 28 7.81 -3.17 3.90
N ALA A 29 8.30 -4.29 3.36
CA ALA A 29 9.72 -4.49 3.07
C ALA A 29 10.17 -3.55 1.95
N PHE A 30 9.43 -3.53 0.84
CA PHE A 30 9.63 -2.61 -0.27
C PHE A 30 9.65 -1.14 0.19
N ALA A 31 8.63 -0.68 0.92
CA ALA A 31 8.55 0.71 1.37
C ALA A 31 9.66 1.08 2.36
N ASN A 32 10.13 0.14 3.19
CA ASN A 32 11.25 0.35 4.09
C ASN A 32 12.59 0.51 3.35
N ALA A 33 12.78 -0.12 2.19
CA ALA A 33 13.99 0.04 1.37
C ALA A 33 14.15 1.47 0.84
N PHE A 34 13.05 2.21 0.65
CA PHE A 34 13.05 3.61 0.22
C PHE A 34 13.09 4.62 1.38
N ARG A 35 13.25 4.16 2.62
CA ARG A 35 13.29 5.04 3.78
C ARG A 35 14.57 5.86 3.81
N ALA A 36 14.45 7.19 3.89
CA ALA A 36 15.60 8.05 4.17
C ALA A 36 16.21 7.71 5.54
N ALA A 37 17.54 7.55 5.59
CA ALA A 37 18.25 7.19 6.81
C ALA A 37 17.96 8.20 7.94
N GLY A 38 17.52 7.70 9.10
CA GLY A 38 17.23 8.52 10.29
C GLY A 38 15.91 9.31 10.24
N ALA A 39 15.11 9.20 9.17
CA ALA A 39 13.88 9.99 9.03
C ALA A 39 12.69 9.42 9.83
N CYS A 40 12.55 8.09 9.92
CA CYS A 40 11.44 7.44 10.62
C CYS A 40 11.75 5.99 11.06
N PRO A 41 10.98 5.42 12.02
CA PRO A 41 11.03 4.00 12.35
C PRO A 41 10.65 3.10 11.16
N PRO A 42 11.09 1.83 11.12
CA PRO A 42 10.65 0.89 10.09
C PRO A 42 9.15 0.59 10.23
N LEU A 43 8.49 0.40 9.09
CA LEU A 43 7.11 -0.09 9.05
C LEU A 43 7.03 -1.52 9.60
N ALA A 44 5.93 -1.81 10.28
CA ALA A 44 5.62 -3.16 10.73
C ALA A 44 5.40 -4.11 9.53
N PRO A 45 5.68 -5.41 9.67
CA PRO A 45 5.51 -6.38 8.57
C PRO A 45 4.09 -6.48 8.03
N ALA A 46 3.09 -6.21 8.87
CA ALA A 46 1.68 -6.20 8.52
C ALA A 46 1.01 -4.91 8.99
N ILE A 47 0.14 -4.36 8.14
CA ILE A 47 -0.74 -3.23 8.48
C ILE A 47 -2.12 -3.81 8.79
N PRO A 48 -2.63 -3.68 10.02
CA PRO A 48 -3.93 -4.24 10.40
C PRO A 48 -5.07 -3.54 9.66
N ASP A 49 -6.16 -4.27 9.40
CA ASP A 49 -7.37 -3.69 8.79
C ASP A 49 -7.99 -2.66 9.74
N PRO A 50 -8.13 -1.38 9.32
CA PRO A 50 -8.78 -0.36 10.13
C PRO A 50 -10.23 -0.68 10.50
N CYS A 51 -10.96 -1.48 9.71
CA CYS A 51 -12.32 -1.90 10.02
C CYS A 51 -12.39 -2.85 11.21
N ASP A 52 -11.32 -3.63 11.45
CA ASP A 52 -11.22 -4.50 12.62
C ASP A 52 -10.72 -3.73 13.85
N ALA A 53 -9.81 -2.77 13.65
CA ALA A 53 -9.34 -1.89 14.72
C ALA A 53 -10.41 -0.90 15.21
N PHE A 54 -11.32 -0.47 14.32
CA PHE A 54 -12.36 0.52 14.60
C PHE A 54 -13.76 0.02 14.21
N PRO A 55 -14.29 -1.02 14.88
CA PRO A 55 -15.54 -1.66 14.50
C PRO A 55 -16.75 -0.71 14.52
N GLY A 56 -16.74 0.31 15.39
CA GLY A 56 -17.80 1.33 15.47
C GLY A 56 -17.91 2.23 14.22
N SER A 57 -16.88 2.28 13.38
CA SER A 57 -16.87 3.04 12.12
C SER A 57 -17.20 2.17 10.89
N ARG A 58 -17.20 0.84 11.04
CA ARG A 58 -17.29 -0.11 9.93
C ARG A 58 -18.53 0.07 9.06
N GLU A 59 -19.71 0.11 9.69
CA GLU A 59 -20.98 0.22 8.95
C GLU A 59 -21.13 1.59 8.26
N ARG A 60 -20.60 2.66 8.87
CA ARG A 60 -20.57 3.98 8.25
C ARG A 60 -19.66 4.01 7.02
N ALA A 61 -18.47 3.44 7.13
CA ALA A 61 -17.53 3.35 6.01
C ALA A 61 -18.12 2.53 4.85
N ARG A 62 -18.74 1.38 5.16
CA ARG A 62 -19.44 0.54 4.17
C ARG A 62 -20.54 1.29 3.45
N ALA A 63 -21.44 1.95 4.19
CA ALA A 63 -22.54 2.70 3.60
C ALA A 63 -22.05 3.83 2.68
N ALA A 64 -21.01 4.56 3.09
CA ALA A 64 -20.43 5.63 2.28
C ALA A 64 -19.77 5.09 1.00
N CYS A 65 -18.96 4.03 1.10
CA CYS A 65 -18.22 3.48 -0.04
C CYS A 65 -19.10 2.67 -1.00
N ALA A 66 -20.26 2.16 -0.55
CA ALA A 66 -21.17 1.36 -1.39
C ALA A 66 -21.67 2.12 -2.64
N VAL A 67 -21.68 3.45 -2.59
CA VAL A 67 -22.06 4.30 -3.73
C VAL A 67 -21.18 4.03 -4.95
N LEU A 68 -19.88 3.75 -4.76
CA LEU A 68 -18.94 3.46 -5.84
C LEU A 68 -19.30 2.18 -6.62
N MET A 69 -20.04 1.26 -5.99
CA MET A 69 -20.52 0.02 -6.61
C MET A 69 -22.00 0.13 -7.05
N GLY A 70 -22.59 1.31 -6.89
CA GLY A 70 -23.99 1.57 -7.20
C GLY A 70 -24.21 1.99 -8.66
N PRO A 71 -25.48 2.18 -9.05
CA PRO A 71 -25.87 2.47 -10.43
C PRO A 71 -25.36 3.83 -10.96
N VAL A 72 -24.87 4.70 -10.08
CA VAL A 72 -24.25 5.98 -10.48
C VAL A 72 -22.94 5.75 -11.26
N PHE A 73 -22.26 4.65 -10.98
CA PHE A 73 -20.94 4.31 -11.54
C PHE A 73 -20.96 3.02 -12.37
N GLN A 74 -22.14 2.57 -12.83
CA GLN A 74 -22.31 1.47 -13.80
C GLN A 74 -22.72 2.02 -15.17
#